data_AF-A0AAD2V4V7-F1
#
_entry.id   AF-A0AAD2V4V7-F1
#
_cell.length_a   1.000
_cell.length_b   1.000
_cell.length_c   1.000
_cell.angle_alpha   90.00
_cell.angle_beta   90.00
_cell.angle_gamma   90.00
#
_symmetry.space_group_name_H-M   'P 1'
#
loop_
_entity.id
_entity.type
_entity.pdbx_description
1 polymer ?
#
loop_
_entity_poly.entity_id
_entity_poly.type
_entity_poly.pdbx_seq_one_letter_code
_entity_poly.pdbx_strand_id
1 'polypeptide(L)'
;MANSDTQMKRPYPPLSFVNEFRPHIELVPATEVLEWVNSQILSDEGELHNPDHGHLIDADIKIMWASSAFEKQGRTVLGQAEQVAMRAGGWQKARMEQQMYEWFGDVPTFIITLAADYCAQCSDLDF
;
A
#
# COMPACT_ATOMS: atom_id res chain seq x y z
N MET A 1 -28.60 -17.41 -16.01
CA MET A 1 -28.64 -16.84 -14.65
C MET A 1 -27.23 -16.40 -14.33
N ALA A 2 -27.06 -15.11 -14.05
CA ALA A 2 -25.79 -14.40 -14.05
C ALA A 2 -24.79 -14.97 -13.05
N ASN A 3 -23.60 -15.35 -13.51
CA ASN A 3 -22.43 -15.52 -12.67
C ASN A 3 -21.18 -15.63 -13.54
N SER A 4 -20.48 -14.51 -13.79
CA SER A 4 -19.06 -14.46 -14.18
C SER A 4 -18.62 -13.04 -14.56
N ASP A 5 -18.84 -12.04 -13.70
CA ASP A 5 -18.26 -10.69 -13.90
C ASP A 5 -17.86 -10.02 -12.57
N THR A 6 -17.72 -10.81 -11.51
CA THR A 6 -17.08 -10.42 -10.24
C THR A 6 -15.70 -11.04 -10.14
N GLN A 7 -14.93 -11.05 -11.22
CA GLN A 7 -13.48 -11.19 -11.10
C GLN A 7 -13.02 -9.89 -10.42
N MET A 8 -12.70 -9.97 -9.13
CA MET A 8 -12.37 -8.81 -8.30
C MET A 8 -11.13 -8.11 -8.87
N LYS A 9 -11.37 -7.09 -9.70
CA LYS A 9 -10.34 -6.25 -10.30
C LYS A 9 -9.44 -5.69 -9.20
N ARG A 10 -8.14 -5.64 -9.46
CA ARG A 10 -7.19 -5.04 -8.53
C ARG A 10 -7.61 -3.61 -8.16
N PRO A 11 -7.23 -3.13 -6.96
CA PRO A 11 -7.57 -1.78 -6.56
C PRO A 11 -6.74 -0.75 -7.31
N TYR A 12 -7.33 0.43 -7.47
CA TYR A 12 -6.69 1.58 -8.10
C TYR A 12 -6.66 2.72 -7.09
N PRO A 13 -5.60 3.56 -7.09
CA PRO A 13 -5.58 4.75 -6.27
C PRO A 13 -6.70 5.73 -6.68
N PRO A 14 -7.17 6.60 -5.76
CA PRO A 14 -8.16 7.62 -6.10
C PRO A 14 -7.68 8.52 -7.26
N LEU A 15 -8.51 8.74 -8.27
CA LEU A 15 -8.11 9.53 -9.45
C LEU A 15 -7.69 10.97 -9.12
N SER A 16 -8.34 11.60 -8.14
CA SER A 16 -7.96 12.94 -7.65
C SER A 16 -6.57 12.95 -7.00
N PHE A 17 -6.15 11.83 -6.43
CA PHE A 17 -4.84 11.68 -5.79
C PHE A 17 -3.70 11.61 -6.82
N VAL A 18 -3.95 11.04 -7.99
CA VAL A 18 -2.96 10.87 -9.06
C VAL A 18 -2.92 12.07 -10.02
N ASN A 19 -4.06 12.69 -10.32
CA ASN A 19 -4.15 13.71 -11.37
C ASN A 19 -3.88 15.14 -10.91
N GLU A 20 -3.88 15.39 -9.60
CA GLU A 20 -3.68 16.74 -9.07
C GLU A 20 -2.19 17.01 -8.80
N PHE A 21 -1.72 18.19 -9.21
CA PHE A 21 -0.38 18.62 -8.86
C PHE A 21 -0.26 18.80 -7.34
N ARG A 22 0.78 18.20 -6.76
CA ARG A 22 1.13 18.33 -5.35
C ARG A 22 2.57 18.82 -5.23
N PRO A 23 2.87 19.76 -4.31
CA PRO A 23 4.23 20.27 -4.12
C PRO A 23 5.17 19.28 -3.40
N HIS A 24 4.64 18.17 -2.91
CA HIS A 24 5.36 17.09 -2.23
C HIS A 24 4.64 15.76 -2.48
N ILE A 25 5.33 14.64 -2.17
CA ILE A 25 4.71 13.31 -2.19
C ILE A 25 3.70 13.25 -1.05
N GLU A 26 2.43 13.13 -1.40
CA GLU A 26 1.36 12.88 -0.45
C GLU A 26 1.26 11.37 -0.19
N LEU A 27 0.92 10.99 1.03
CA LEU A 27 0.76 9.60 1.45
C LEU A 27 -0.64 9.42 2.02
N VAL A 28 -1.34 8.38 1.56
CA VAL A 28 -2.67 8.02 2.07
C VAL A 28 -2.77 6.52 2.31
N PRO A 29 -3.56 6.06 3.29
CA PRO A 29 -3.86 4.64 3.46
C PRO A 29 -4.45 4.04 2.19
N ALA A 30 -4.02 2.83 1.85
CA ALA A 30 -4.52 2.03 0.75
C ALA A 30 -5.19 0.76 1.32
N THR A 31 -6.20 0.95 2.18
CA THR A 31 -6.89 -0.13 2.88
C THR A 31 -7.49 -1.15 1.91
N GLU A 32 -7.99 -0.67 0.78
CA GLU A 32 -8.52 -1.49 -0.31
C GLU A 32 -7.47 -2.42 -0.92
N VAL A 33 -6.20 -2.02 -0.94
CA VAL A 33 -5.09 -2.88 -1.40
C VAL A 33 -4.82 -3.97 -0.38
N LEU A 34 -4.83 -3.64 0.91
CA LEU A 34 -4.66 -4.64 1.95
C LEU A 34 -5.81 -5.65 1.94
N GLU A 35 -7.05 -5.21 1.76
CA GLU A 35 -8.22 -6.09 1.61
C GLU A 35 -8.09 -7.00 0.39
N TRP A 36 -7.64 -6.46 -0.74
CA TRP A 36 -7.39 -7.24 -1.95
C TRP A 36 -6.27 -8.27 -1.75
N VAL A 37 -5.14 -7.90 -1.14
CA VAL A 37 -4.05 -8.83 -0.81
C VAL A 37 -4.56 -9.97 0.07
N ASN A 38 -5.32 -9.65 1.11
CA ASN A 38 -5.91 -10.65 1.99
C ASN A 38 -6.82 -11.61 1.22
N SER A 39 -7.70 -11.10 0.35
CA SER A 39 -8.67 -11.93 -0.38
C SER A 39 -8.10 -12.71 -1.57
N GLN A 40 -7.08 -12.18 -2.26
CA GLN A 40 -6.57 -12.77 -3.50
C GLN A 40 -5.27 -13.54 -3.33
N ILE A 41 -4.39 -13.11 -2.42
CA ILE A 41 -3.05 -13.68 -2.27
C ILE A 41 -2.95 -14.55 -1.01
N LEU A 42 -3.54 -14.11 0.11
CA LEU A 42 -3.40 -14.80 1.40
C LEU A 42 -4.50 -15.84 1.63
N SER A 43 -5.75 -15.52 1.28
CA SER A 43 -6.87 -16.47 1.35
C SER A 43 -6.62 -17.68 0.46
N ASP A 44 -6.91 -18.87 0.96
CA ASP A 44 -6.87 -20.14 0.21
C ASP A 44 -7.87 -20.18 -0.96
N GLU A 45 -8.97 -19.45 -0.84
CA GLU A 45 -9.95 -19.23 -1.91
C GLU A 45 -9.53 -18.16 -2.95
N GLY A 46 -8.37 -17.51 -2.79
CA GLY A 46 -7.92 -16.43 -3.67
C GLY A 46 -7.37 -16.93 -5.02
N GLU A 47 -7.63 -16.20 -6.11
CA GLU A 47 -7.14 -16.58 -7.46
C GLU A 47 -5.61 -16.58 -7.56
N LEU A 48 -4.94 -15.78 -6.74
CA LEU A 48 -3.48 -15.63 -6.69
C LEU A 48 -2.89 -16.27 -5.42
N HIS A 49 -3.63 -17.19 -4.79
CA HIS A 49 -3.21 -17.78 -3.53
C HIS A 49 -1.82 -18.41 -3.65
N ASN A 50 -0.93 -18.04 -2.73
CA ASN A 50 0.36 -18.68 -2.59
C ASN A 50 0.59 -19.09 -1.12
N PRO A 51 0.66 -20.40 -0.82
CA PRO A 51 0.82 -20.89 0.55
C PRO A 51 2.12 -20.42 1.23
N ASP A 52 3.16 -20.06 0.47
CA ASP A 52 4.42 -19.53 1.03
C ASP A 52 4.22 -18.18 1.73
N HIS A 53 3.16 -17.44 1.38
CA HIS A 53 2.81 -16.17 2.00
C HIS A 53 1.98 -16.31 3.28
N GLY A 54 1.72 -17.53 3.78
CA GLY A 54 0.96 -17.74 5.02
C GLY A 54 1.53 -17.00 6.24
N HIS A 55 2.85 -16.73 6.25
CA HIS A 55 3.51 -15.95 7.29
C HIS A 55 3.05 -14.48 7.38
N LEU A 56 2.39 -13.95 6.34
CA LEU A 56 1.89 -12.58 6.30
C LEU A 56 0.50 -12.44 6.95
N ILE A 57 -0.23 -13.54 7.18
CA ILE A 57 -1.60 -13.52 7.71
C ILE A 57 -1.64 -12.89 9.11
N ASP A 58 -0.68 -13.26 9.96
CA ASP A 58 -0.56 -12.74 11.32
C ASP A 58 0.37 -11.52 11.41
N ALA A 59 0.89 -11.05 10.27
CA ALA A 59 1.80 -9.92 10.24
C ALA A 59 1.03 -8.60 10.30
N ASP A 60 1.44 -7.72 11.20
CA ASP A 60 0.90 -6.37 11.31
C ASP A 60 1.46 -5.47 10.20
N ILE A 61 0.78 -5.53 9.04
CA ILE A 61 1.12 -4.84 7.80
C ILE A 61 0.02 -3.84 7.45
N LYS A 62 0.42 -2.62 7.07
CA LYS A 62 -0.46 -1.65 6.41
C LYS A 62 0.06 -1.32 5.02
N ILE A 63 -0.84 -0.94 4.12
CA ILE A 63 -0.49 -0.53 2.76
C ILE A 63 -0.89 0.93 2.55
N MET A 64 -0.06 1.65 1.81
CA MET A 64 -0.23 3.06 1.49
C MET A 64 -0.05 3.32 -0.01
N TRP A 65 -0.73 4.35 -0.48
CA TRP A 65 -0.42 5.02 -1.72
C TRP A 65 0.52 6.20 -1.47
N ALA A 66 1.55 6.32 -2.31
CA ALA A 66 2.31 7.54 -2.51
C ALA A 66 1.85 8.21 -3.80
N SER A 67 1.61 9.52 -3.79
CA SER A 67 1.09 10.24 -4.97
C SER A 67 1.99 10.09 -6.20
N SER A 68 3.29 9.89 -5.99
CA SER A 68 4.24 9.58 -7.05
C SER A 68 5.35 8.64 -6.58
N ALA A 69 6.04 8.01 -7.53
CA ALA A 69 7.32 7.39 -7.29
C ALA A 69 8.37 8.40 -6.78
N PHE A 70 9.47 7.88 -6.21
CA PHE A 70 10.62 8.70 -5.83
C PHE A 70 11.94 8.13 -6.37
N GLU A 71 12.95 8.98 -6.48
CA GLU A 71 14.29 8.61 -6.97
C GLU A 71 15.24 8.31 -5.82
N LYS A 72 15.97 7.20 -5.92
CA LYS A 72 17.02 6.81 -4.98
C LYS A 72 18.21 6.24 -5.71
N GLN A 73 19.35 6.91 -5.60
CA GLN A 73 20.62 6.48 -6.23
C GLN A 73 20.48 6.24 -7.75
N GLY A 74 19.76 7.13 -8.44
CA GLY A 74 19.54 7.06 -9.90
C GLY A 74 18.55 5.97 -10.33
N ARG A 75 17.71 5.49 -9.41
CA ARG A 75 16.66 4.51 -9.68
C ARG A 75 15.32 5.03 -9.19
N THR A 76 14.30 4.84 -10.01
CA THR A 76 12.90 5.07 -9.64
C THR A 76 12.41 3.93 -8.75
N VAL A 77 11.87 4.28 -7.57
CA VAL A 77 11.26 3.33 -6.62
C VAL A 77 9.75 3.39 -6.78
N LEU A 78 9.16 2.29 -7.27
CA LEU A 78 7.72 2.15 -7.53
C LEU A 78 6.95 1.54 -6.36
N GLY A 79 7.67 0.89 -5.44
CA GLY A 79 7.11 0.35 -4.22
C GLY A 79 8.21 0.09 -3.19
N GLN A 80 7.87 0.18 -1.91
CA GLN A 80 8.80 -0.09 -0.81
C GLN A 80 8.06 -0.79 0.33
N ALA A 81 8.61 -1.92 0.79
CA ALA A 81 8.20 -2.58 2.02
C ALA A 81 9.27 -2.31 3.10
N GLU A 82 8.84 -1.90 4.29
CA GLU A 82 9.75 -1.58 5.39
C GLU A 82 9.16 -1.87 6.76
N GLN A 83 10.04 -2.18 7.73
CA GLN A 83 9.66 -2.14 9.14
C GLN A 83 9.60 -0.68 9.60
N VAL A 84 8.53 -0.32 10.28
CA VAL A 84 8.36 1.03 10.81
C VAL A 84 9.43 1.30 11.87
N ALA A 85 10.30 2.27 11.59
CA ALA A 85 11.40 2.66 12.46
C ALA A 85 11.43 4.17 12.68
N MET A 86 11.04 4.62 13.88
CA MET A 86 11.04 6.04 14.24
C MET A 86 12.35 6.40 14.95
N ARG A 87 13.39 6.71 14.18
CA ARG A 87 14.72 7.09 14.69
C ARG A 87 14.79 8.57 15.07
N ALA A 88 13.82 9.02 15.86
CA ALA A 88 13.70 10.39 16.34
C ALA A 88 13.22 10.42 17.80
N GLY A 89 13.42 11.54 18.48
CA GLY A 89 12.96 11.78 19.86
C GLY A 89 12.01 12.98 19.96
N GLY A 90 11.42 13.16 21.14
CA GLY A 90 10.58 14.32 21.46
C GLY A 90 9.47 14.57 20.43
N TRP A 91 9.29 15.83 20.04
CA TRP A 91 8.22 16.22 19.11
C TRP A 91 8.39 15.70 17.68
N GLN A 92 9.60 15.35 17.25
CA GLN A 92 9.79 14.73 15.93
C GLN A 92 9.15 13.34 15.91
N LYS A 93 9.41 12.53 16.94
CA LYS A 93 8.77 11.23 17.11
C LYS A 93 7.25 11.36 17.27
N ALA A 94 6.79 12.31 18.11
CA ALA A 94 5.37 12.51 18.37
C ALA A 94 4.57 12.82 17.09
N ARG A 95 5.10 13.63 16.16
CA ARG A 95 4.44 13.89 14.86
C ARG A 95 4.38 12.64 13.97
N MET A 96 5.42 11.82 13.98
CA MET A 96 5.44 10.57 13.23
C MET A 96 4.42 9.57 13.79
N GLU A 97 4.37 9.42 15.12
CA GLU A 97 3.39 8.55 15.79
C GLU A 97 1.95 9.04 15.55
N GLN A 98 1.69 10.34 15.75
CA GLN A 98 0.37 10.93 15.51
C GLN A 98 -0.13 10.62 14.10
N GLN A 99 0.71 10.77 13.08
CA GLN A 99 0.32 10.51 11.70
C GLN A 99 -0.09 9.05 11.47
N MET A 100 0.62 8.09 12.08
CA MET A 100 0.27 6.67 12.00
C MET A 100 -1.06 6.37 12.69
N TYR A 101 -1.29 6.93 13.88
CA TYR A 101 -2.57 6.80 14.58
C TYR A 101 -3.74 7.40 13.80
N GLU A 102 -3.55 8.55 13.16
CA GLU A 102 -4.58 9.18 12.33
C GLU A 102 -4.91 8.35 11.09
N TRP A 103 -3.93 7.64 10.53
CA TRP A 103 -4.12 6.77 9.37
C TRP A 103 -4.68 5.39 9.72
N PHE A 104 -4.18 4.75 10.78
CA PHE A 104 -4.38 3.32 11.03
C PHE A 104 -5.02 3.02 12.39
N GLY A 105 -5.09 3.99 13.30
CA GLY A 105 -5.51 3.77 14.69
C GLY A 105 -4.43 3.18 15.60
N ASP A 106 -3.27 2.82 15.03
CA ASP A 106 -2.10 2.29 15.70
C ASP A 106 -0.80 2.68 14.98
N VAL A 107 0.34 2.24 15.52
CA VAL A 107 1.64 2.30 14.82
C VAL A 107 1.94 0.88 14.33
N PRO A 108 1.83 0.61 13.01
CA PRO A 108 2.02 -0.73 12.49
C PRO A 108 3.49 -1.16 12.56
N THR A 109 3.72 -2.48 12.54
CA THR A 109 5.06 -3.06 12.53
C THR A 109 5.71 -2.90 11.16
N PHE A 110 4.95 -3.10 10.08
CA PHE A 110 5.41 -2.99 8.70
C PHE A 110 4.49 -2.14 7.84
N ILE A 111 5.06 -1.41 6.88
CA ILE A 111 4.32 -0.65 5.88
C ILE A 111 4.83 -1.01 4.49
N ILE A 112 3.89 -1.17 3.55
CA ILE A 112 4.16 -1.24 2.12
C ILE A 112 3.60 0.05 1.49
N THR A 113 4.44 0.80 0.80
CA THR A 113 4.04 2.02 0.09
C THR A 113 4.19 1.81 -1.40
N LEU A 114 3.13 2.07 -2.17
CA LEU A 114 3.08 1.90 -3.63
C LEU A 114 2.95 3.25 -4.34
N ALA A 115 3.67 3.42 -5.45
CA ALA A 115 3.58 4.62 -6.28
C ALA A 115 2.27 4.64 -7.08
N ALA A 116 1.34 5.50 -6.67
CA ALA A 116 -0.01 5.57 -7.22
C ALA A 116 -0.02 5.98 -8.70
N ASP A 117 0.86 6.89 -9.11
CA ASP A 117 1.02 7.32 -10.50
C ASP A 117 1.38 6.15 -11.43
N TYR A 118 2.27 5.27 -10.98
CA TYR A 118 2.64 4.06 -11.72
C TYR A 118 1.54 3.00 -11.65
N CYS A 119 1.03 2.67 -10.46
CA CYS A 119 0.02 1.63 -10.27
C CYS A 119 -1.29 1.94 -11.01
N ALA A 120 -1.64 3.22 -11.19
CA ALA A 120 -2.80 3.64 -11.98
C ALA A 120 -2.67 3.34 -13.48
N GLN A 121 -1.45 3.11 -13.98
CA GLN A 121 -1.14 3.01 -15.41
C GLN A 121 -0.53 1.67 -15.82
N CYS A 122 0.10 0.96 -14.88
CA CYS A 122 0.76 -0.32 -15.16
C CYS A 122 -0.27 -1.40 -15.53
N SER A 123 0.19 -2.48 -16.18
CA SER A 123 -0.67 -3.62 -16.48
C SER A 123 -0.97 -4.44 -15.21
N ASP A 124 -1.94 -5.34 -15.26
CA ASP A 124 -2.22 -6.26 -14.14
C ASP A 124 -1.05 -7.23 -13.88
N LEU A 125 -0.20 -7.46 -14.88
CA LEU A 125 1.01 -8.28 -14.73
C LEU A 125 2.15 -7.52 -14.04
N ASP A 126 2.23 -6.21 -14.26
CA ASP A 126 3.27 -5.34 -13.67
C ASP A 126 2.91 -4.88 -12.25
N PHE A 127 1.63 -4.95 -11.89
CA PHE A 127 1.10 -4.64 -10.57
C PHE A 127 1.38 -5.76 -9.57
#